data_AF-A0AAW1MYE9-F1
#
_entry.id   AF-A0AAW1MYE9-F1
#
_cell.length_a   1.000
_cell.length_b   1.000
_cell.length_c   1.000
_cell.angle_alpha   90.00
_cell.angle_beta   90.00
_cell.angle_gamma   90.00
#
_symmetry.space_group_name_H-M   'P 1'
#
loop_
_entity.id
_entity.type
_entity.pdbx_description
1 polymer ?
#
loop_
_entity_poly.entity_id
_entity_poly.type
_entity_poly.pdbx_seq_one_letter_code
_entity_poly.pdbx_strand_id
1 'polypeptide(L)' 'MAENQENNKRGALVVLEGLDRSGKSSQCVKLVSFLENIGCVAELWRFPDRDTSVGMMILAYLSNQSH' A
#
# COMPACT_ATOMS: atom_id res chain seq x y z
N MET A 1 -21.04 -17.11 33.04
CA MET A 1 -21.01 -17.13 31.57
C MET A 1 -20.23 -15.89 31.17
N ALA A 2 -18.97 -16.05 30.75
CA ALA A 2 -18.12 -14.90 30.45
C ALA A 2 -18.49 -14.35 29.07
N GLU A 3 -18.75 -13.05 28.99
CA GLU A 3 -18.98 -12.33 27.75
C GLU A 3 -17.72 -12.41 26.87
N ASN A 4 -17.86 -12.99 25.68
CA ASN A 4 -16.85 -12.90 24.63
C ASN A 4 -16.80 -11.44 24.14
N GLN A 5 -15.87 -10.65 24.68
CA GLN A 5 -15.48 -9.39 24.06
C GLN A 5 -14.73 -9.71 22.77
N GLU A 6 -15.43 -9.70 21.64
CA GLU A 6 -14.79 -9.62 20.33
C GLU A 6 -13.99 -8.32 20.27
N ASN A 7 -12.68 -8.44 20.45
CA ASN A 7 -11.72 -7.37 20.25
C ASN A 7 -11.66 -7.05 18.74
N ASN A 8 -12.61 -6.23 18.27
CA ASN A 8 -12.71 -5.78 16.89
C ASN A 8 -11.59 -4.78 16.57
N LYS A 9 -10.34 -5.25 16.56
CA LYS A 9 -9.14 -4.43 16.37
C LYS A 9 -9.00 -4.10 14.89
N ARG A 10 -9.24 -2.83 14.55
CA ARG A 10 -8.96 -2.30 13.22
C ARG A 10 -7.46 -2.38 12.90
N GLY A 11 -7.13 -2.63 11.63
CA GLY A 11 -5.76 -2.50 11.14
C GLY A 11 -5.25 -1.06 11.13
N ALA A 12 -3.95 -0.90 10.90
CA ALA A 12 -3.30 0.39 10.71
C ALA A 12 -3.08 0.70 9.23
N LEU A 13 -3.19 1.98 8.84
CA LEU A 13 -2.78 2.46 7.52
C LEU A 13 -1.41 3.14 7.66
N VAL A 14 -0.39 2.55 7.03
CA VAL A 14 0.99 3.08 7.02
C VAL A 14 1.31 3.58 5.62
N VAL A 15 1.68 4.85 5.49
CA VAL A 15 2.02 5.49 4.20
C VAL A 15 3.52 5.81 4.17
N LEU A 16 4.19 5.43 3.08
CA LEU A 16 5.60 5.74 2.84
C LEU A 16 5.72 6.81 1.74
N GLU A 17 6.15 8.01 2.15
CA GLU A 17 6.33 9.18 1.28
C GLU A 17 7.80 9.54 1.04
N GLY A 18 8.05 10.40 0.04
CA GLY A 18 9.39 10.94 -0.25
C GLY A 18 9.68 11.18 -1.73
N LEU A 19 10.85 11.72 -2.02
CA LEU A 19 11.29 12.11 -3.36
C LEU A 19 11.41 10.93 -4.35
N ASP A 20 11.47 11.24 -5.64
CA ASP A 20 11.69 10.23 -6.68
C ASP A 20 12.97 9.41 -6.42
N ARG A 21 12.86 8.10 -6.64
CA ARG A 21 13.95 7.13 -6.40
C ARG A 21 14.48 7.06 -4.95
N SER A 22 13.73 7.56 -3.96
CA SER A 22 14.08 7.39 -2.53
C SER A 22 13.91 5.97 -1.96
N GLY A 23 13.46 5.00 -2.78
CA GLY A 23 13.35 3.59 -2.37
C GLY A 23 12.01 3.20 -1.73
N LYS A 24 10.98 4.06 -1.77
CA LYS A 24 9.63 3.81 -1.19
C LYS A 24 9.07 2.43 -1.54
N SER A 25 8.98 2.10 -2.83
CA SER A 25 8.42 0.82 -3.29
C SER A 25 9.16 -0.37 -2.71
N SER A 26 10.50 -0.33 -2.70
CA SER A 26 11.33 -1.39 -2.13
C SER A 26 11.12 -1.54 -0.62
N GLN A 27 10.92 -0.42 0.10
CA GLN A 27 10.65 -0.45 1.53
C GLN A 27 9.23 -0.91 1.86
N CYS A 28 8.22 -0.56 1.05
CA CYS A 28 6.86 -1.08 1.23
C CYS A 28 6.84 -2.62 1.13
N VAL A 29 7.50 -3.20 0.12
CA VAL A 29 7.58 -4.66 -0.05
C VAL A 29 8.24 -5.30 1.17
N LYS A 30 9.39 -4.76 1.63
CA LYS A 30 10.09 -5.26 2.82
C LYS A 30 9.23 -5.17 4.08
N LEU A 31 8.49 -4.07 4.24
CA LEU A 31 7.63 -3.85 5.41
C LEU A 31 6.49 -4.86 5.45
N VAL A 32 5.80 -5.09 4.32
CA VAL A 32 4.73 -6.10 4.24
C VAL A 32 5.27 -7.49 4.54
N SER A 33 6.38 -7.90 3.90
CA SER A 33 6.99 -9.21 4.19
C SER A 33 7.42 -9.34 5.66
N PHE A 34 7.94 -8.27 6.28
CA PHE A 34 8.26 -8.28 7.70
C PHE A 34 7.01 -8.47 8.57
N LEU A 35 5.93 -7.75 8.28
CA LEU A 35 4.66 -7.84 9.01
C LEU A 35 4.04 -9.24 8.90
N GLU A 36 4.01 -9.79 7.69
CA GLU A 36 3.53 -11.16 7.44
C GLU A 36 4.37 -12.19 8.21
N ASN A 37 5.70 -12.03 8.23
CA ASN A 37 6.61 -12.93 8.95
C ASN A 37 6.42 -12.92 10.47
N ILE A 38 5.92 -11.82 11.06
CA ILE A 38 5.59 -11.74 12.49
C ILE A 38 4.12 -12.10 12.79
N GLY A 39 3.38 -12.59 11.79
CA GLY A 39 1.99 -13.03 11.93
C GLY A 39 0.95 -11.92 11.83
N CYS A 40 1.31 -10.73 11.33
CA CYS A 40 0.36 -9.66 11.05
C CYS A 40 -0.23 -9.83 9.65
N VAL A 41 -1.56 -9.69 9.52
CA VAL A 41 -2.20 -9.53 8.20
C VAL A 41 -1.85 -8.14 7.66
N ALA A 42 -1.20 -8.10 6.49
CA ALA A 42 -0.77 -6.87 5.85
C ALA A 42 -1.04 -6.94 4.35
N GLU A 43 -1.37 -5.80 3.74
CA GLU A 43 -1.59 -5.68 2.30
C GLU A 43 -0.75 -4.52 1.75
N LEU A 44 -0.23 -4.69 0.55
CA LEU A 44 0.53 -3.65 -0.15
C LEU A 44 -0.40 -2.85 -1.07
N TRP A 45 -0.52 -1.56 -0.80
CA TRP A 45 -1.25 -0.61 -1.63
C TRP A 45 -0.28 0.39 -2.26
N ARG A 46 -0.59 0.85 -3.48
CA ARG A 46 0.20 1.85 -4.21
C ARG A 46 -0.73 2.88 -4.85
N PHE A 47 -0.27 4.13 -4.88
CA PHE A 47 -0.93 5.21 -5.60
C PHE A 47 0.05 5.87 -6.59
N PRO A 48 -0.37 6.16 -7.83
CA PRO A 48 -1.63 5.72 -8.44
C PRO A 48 -1.63 4.20 -8.70
N ASP A 49 -2.82 3.59 -8.61
CA ASP A 49 -3.02 2.22 -9.09
C ASP A 49 -3.14 2.24 -10.62
N ARG A 50 -2.06 1.85 -11.29
CA ARG A 50 -1.91 1.91 -12.74
C ARG A 50 -2.73 0.86 -13.48
N ASP A 51 -3.41 -0.05 -12.79
CA ASP A 51 -4.30 -1.02 -13.42
C ASP A 51 -5.74 -0.48 -13.54
N THR A 52 -6.06 0.62 -12.85
CA THR A 52 -7.35 1.31 -12.98
C THR A 52 -7.37 2.22 -14.21
N SER A 53 -8.55 2.46 -14.80
CA SER A 53 -8.70 3.41 -15.92
C SER A 53 -8.18 4.81 -15.60
N VAL A 54 -8.44 5.29 -14.38
CA VAL A 54 -7.95 6.59 -13.90
C VAL A 54 -6.44 6.56 -13.70
N GLY A 55 -5.88 5.49 -13.13
CA GLY A 55 -4.43 5.38 -12.95
C GLY A 55 -3.65 5.22 -14.26
N MET A 56 -4.24 4.55 -15.27
CA MET A 56 -3.71 4.51 -16.63
C MET A 56 -3.66 5.92 -17.25
N MET A 57 -4.70 6.73 -17.05
CA MET A 57 -4.73 8.12 -17.51
C MET A 57 -3.63 8.96 -16.83
N ILE A 58 -3.46 8.81 -15.51
CA ILE A 58 -2.37 9.48 -14.76
C ILE A 58 -1.00 9.02 -15.28
N LEU A 59 -0.84 7.72 -15.53
CA LEU A 59 0.40 7.16 -16.07
C LEU A 59 0.73 7.78 -17.43
N ALA A 60 -0.23 7.84 -18.36
CA ALA A 60 -0.04 8.42 -19.68
C ALA A 60 0.36 9.90 -19.62
N TYR A 61 -0.24 10.66 -18.71
CA TYR A 61 0.14 12.05 -18.46
C TYR A 61 1.58 12.17 -17.95
N LEU A 62 1.96 11.38 -16.93
CA LEU A 62 3.31 11.42 -16.36
C LEU A 62 4.39 10.89 -17.31
N SER A 63 4.04 10.03 -18.28
CA SER A 63 4.95 9.47 -19.27
C SER A 63 5.06 10.27 -20.56
N ASN A 64 4.40 11.44 -20.66
CA ASN A 64 4.25 12.20 -21.92
C ASN A 64 3.68 11.37 -23.08
N GLN A 65 2.77 10.43 -22.77
CA GLN A 65 2.06 9.60 -23.76
C GLN A 65 0.59 10.03 -23.91
N SER A 66 0.20 11.15 -23.29
CA SER A 66 -1.07 11.81 -23.58
C SER A 66 -0.99 12.46 -24.96
N HIS A 67 -1.59 11.83 -25.97
CA HIS A 67 -1.85 12.46 -27.28
C HIS A 67 -3.15 13.25 -27.26
#